data_AF-A0AAW2I5Y3-F1
#
_entry.id   AF-A0AAW2I5Y3-F1
#
_cell.length_a   1.000
_cell.length_b   1.000
_cell.length_c   1.000
_cell.angle_alpha   90.00
_cell.angle_beta   90.00
_cell.angle_gamma   90.00
#
_symmetry.space_group_name_H-M   'P 1'
#
loop_
_entity.id
_entity.type
_entity.pdbx_description
1 polymer ?
#
loop_
_entity_poly.entity_id
_entity_poly.type
_entity_poly.pdbx_seq_one_letter_code
_entity_poly.pdbx_strand_id
1 'polypeptide(L)'
;MPRNPSGKSLGARALSEAELDNTLPQDEEEKDSQIESLLVDRIARFFQSHTLQFKVPDSSIAEVRKSLDEARGKKKKLKMLLPLLLLLKLKAAAIIPLALGGLALLAFKALIVSKIALVLAAVVALQKLFNKNNHSSYEVVAHPVHHEEHDHGHYGRSFPSAQDLAYRGQKPE
;
A
#
# COMPACT_ATOMS: atom_id res chain seq x y z
N MET A 1 -16.73 -41.17 32.36
CA MET A 1 -15.90 -39.94 32.34
C MET A 1 -15.06 -39.93 31.07
N PRO A 2 -15.32 -39.06 30.09
CA PRO A 2 -14.50 -38.99 28.87
C PRO A 2 -13.20 -38.23 29.13
N ARG A 3 -12.08 -38.77 28.64
CA ARG A 3 -10.78 -38.08 28.58
C ARG A 3 -10.85 -37.01 27.49
N ASN A 4 -10.39 -35.81 27.79
CA ASN A 4 -10.18 -34.74 26.81
C ASN A 4 -8.69 -34.69 26.43
N PRO A 5 -8.29 -35.06 25.20
CA PRO A 5 -6.97 -34.76 24.69
C PRO A 5 -7.08 -33.83 23.48
N SER A 6 -6.82 -32.54 23.66
CA SER A 6 -6.58 -31.63 22.53
C SER A 6 -5.72 -30.44 22.95
N GLY A 7 -4.51 -30.73 23.45
CA GLY A 7 -3.38 -29.83 23.25
C GLY A 7 -2.93 -29.99 21.80
N LYS A 8 -3.60 -29.33 20.87
CA LYS A 8 -3.23 -29.38 19.44
C LYS A 8 -1.98 -28.53 19.27
N SER A 9 -0.82 -29.17 19.40
CA SER A 9 0.46 -28.60 18.98
C SER A 9 0.29 -28.10 17.55
N LEU A 10 0.43 -26.79 17.36
CA LEU A 10 0.45 -26.13 16.06
C LEU A 10 1.71 -26.59 15.32
N GLY A 11 1.59 -27.77 14.72
CA GLY A 11 2.61 -28.38 13.88
C GLY A 11 2.86 -27.49 12.68
N ALA A 12 4.14 -27.33 12.38
CA ALA A 12 4.70 -26.62 11.25
C ALA A 12 4.14 -27.13 9.91
N ARG A 13 2.95 -26.68 9.53
CA ARG A 13 2.61 -26.45 8.13
C ARG A 13 2.89 -24.98 7.85
N ALA A 14 3.48 -24.70 6.69
CA ALA A 14 3.33 -23.38 6.12
C ALA A 14 1.81 -23.15 6.04
N LEU A 15 1.29 -22.21 6.84
CA LEU A 15 -0.07 -21.72 6.63
C LEU A 15 -0.12 -21.33 5.15
N SER A 16 -0.99 -22.00 4.39
CA SER A 16 -1.13 -21.67 2.97
C SER A 16 -1.57 -20.20 2.87
N GLU A 17 -1.21 -19.50 1.80
CA GLU A 17 -1.64 -18.10 1.59
C GLU A 17 -3.16 -17.95 1.82
N ALA A 18 -3.93 -18.98 1.47
CA ALA A 18 -5.37 -19.08 1.70
C ALA A 18 -5.79 -19.18 3.19
N GLU A 19 -4.95 -19.66 4.11
CA GLU A 19 -5.20 -19.62 5.56
C GLU A 19 -4.75 -18.30 6.19
N LEU A 20 -3.78 -17.61 5.58
CA LEU A 20 -3.33 -16.28 5.99
C LEU A 20 -4.42 -15.24 5.69
N ASP A 21 -5.00 -15.25 4.48
CA ASP A 21 -6.07 -14.32 4.09
C ASP A 21 -7.35 -14.46 4.94
N ASN A 22 -7.62 -15.66 5.47
CA ASN A 22 -8.79 -15.93 6.30
C ASN A 22 -8.61 -15.55 7.78
N THR A 23 -7.39 -15.23 8.22
CA THR A 23 -7.07 -14.95 9.63
C THR A 23 -6.60 -13.52 9.90
N LEU A 24 -6.35 -12.73 8.84
CA LEU A 24 -5.93 -11.33 8.95
C LEU A 24 -7.17 -10.39 9.05
N PRO A 25 -7.28 -9.53 10.07
CA PRO A 25 -8.29 -8.47 10.13
C PRO A 25 -8.10 -7.48 8.96
N GLN A 26 -9.16 -6.88 8.42
CA GLN A 26 -9.09 -6.07 7.19
C GLN A 26 -8.36 -4.72 7.35
N ASP A 27 -8.15 -4.23 8.58
CA ASP A 27 -7.44 -2.98 8.87
C ASP A 27 -5.91 -3.12 8.68
N GLU A 28 -5.32 -2.21 7.92
CA GLU A 28 -3.91 -2.33 7.48
C GLU A 28 -2.91 -2.26 8.64
N GLU A 29 -3.15 -1.42 9.66
CA GLU A 29 -2.24 -1.28 10.81
C GLU A 29 -2.17 -2.56 11.68
N GLU A 30 -3.29 -3.28 11.81
CA GLU A 30 -3.35 -4.51 12.60
C GLU A 30 -2.78 -5.73 11.86
N LYS A 31 -2.81 -5.70 10.52
CA LYS A 31 -2.13 -6.70 9.68
C LYS A 31 -0.63 -6.61 9.82
N ASP A 32 -0.08 -5.40 9.74
CA ASP A 32 1.37 -5.18 9.76
C ASP A 32 2.00 -5.69 11.06
N SER A 33 1.42 -5.32 12.21
CA SER A 33 1.92 -5.76 13.52
C SER A 33 1.88 -7.28 13.71
N GLN A 34 0.86 -7.96 13.18
CA GLN A 34 0.76 -9.41 13.24
C GLN A 34 1.75 -10.08 12.30
N ILE A 35 1.93 -9.56 11.08
CA ILE A 35 2.95 -10.04 10.14
C ILE A 35 4.36 -9.91 10.76
N GLU A 36 4.67 -8.78 11.39
CA GLU A 36 5.94 -8.58 12.08
C GLU A 36 6.17 -9.63 13.18
N SER A 37 5.16 -9.91 14.00
CA SER A 37 5.27 -10.92 15.06
C SER A 37 5.54 -12.32 14.49
N LEU A 38 4.91 -12.68 13.37
CA LEU A 38 5.10 -13.96 12.68
C LEU A 38 6.49 -14.05 12.03
N LEU A 39 7.01 -12.94 11.51
CA LEU A 39 8.35 -12.86 10.94
C LEU A 39 9.42 -13.01 12.03
N VAL A 40 9.27 -12.30 13.15
CA VAL A 40 10.20 -12.39 14.29
C VAL A 40 10.26 -13.81 14.83
N ASP A 41 9.11 -14.46 14.98
CA ASP A 41 9.03 -15.86 15.43
C ASP A 41 9.68 -16.84 14.44
N ARG A 42 9.53 -16.60 13.13
CA ARG A 42 10.17 -17.42 12.10
C ARG A 42 11.68 -17.23 12.08
N ILE A 43 12.14 -15.99 12.26
CA ILE A 43 13.56 -15.67 12.36
C ILE A 43 14.15 -16.33 13.62
N ALA A 44 13.51 -16.18 14.77
CA ALA A 44 13.96 -16.79 16.03
C ALA A 44 14.11 -18.31 15.91
N ARG A 45 13.11 -18.98 15.32
CA ARG A 45 13.16 -20.43 15.06
C ARG A 45 14.21 -20.82 14.02
N PHE A 46 14.46 -19.98 13.01
CA PHE A 46 15.52 -20.20 12.03
C PHE A 46 16.89 -20.17 12.71
N PHE A 47 17.18 -19.15 13.53
CA PHE A 47 18.43 -19.09 14.30
C PHE A 47 18.55 -20.19 15.36
N GLN A 48 17.43 -20.68 15.89
CA GLN A 48 17.42 -21.80 16.83
C GLN A 48 17.72 -23.14 16.14
N SER A 49 17.26 -23.33 14.90
CA SER A 49 17.40 -24.59 14.15
C SER A 49 18.59 -24.62 13.20
N HIS A 50 19.13 -23.46 12.82
CA HIS A 50 20.23 -23.34 11.86
C HIS A 50 21.45 -22.66 12.51
N THR A 51 22.58 -23.36 12.54
CA THR A 51 23.86 -22.80 12.95
C THR A 51 24.52 -22.09 11.78
N LEU A 52 24.66 -20.77 11.85
CA LEU A 52 25.38 -19.99 10.86
C LEU A 52 26.89 -20.12 11.09
N GLN A 53 27.58 -20.79 10.17
CA GLN A 53 29.05 -20.88 10.20
C GLN A 53 29.66 -19.67 9.48
N PHE A 54 30.03 -18.65 10.25
CA PHE A 54 30.79 -17.52 9.73
C PHE A 54 32.28 -17.87 9.74
N LYS A 55 32.83 -18.19 8.56
CA LYS A 55 34.27 -18.38 8.38
C LYS A 55 34.93 -17.02 8.27
N VAL A 56 35.24 -16.42 9.42
CA VAL A 56 35.98 -15.16 9.47
C VAL A 56 37.46 -15.46 9.26
N PRO A 57 38.11 -14.88 8.24
CA PRO A 57 39.55 -15.07 8.00
C PRO A 57 40.39 -14.62 9.19
N ASP A 58 41.46 -15.35 9.49
CA ASP A 58 42.39 -14.99 10.57
C ASP A 58 42.98 -13.58 10.40
N SER A 59 43.05 -13.07 9.16
CA SER A 59 43.48 -11.70 8.87
C SER A 59 42.54 -10.64 9.46
N SER A 60 41.22 -10.86 9.45
CA SER A 60 40.24 -9.92 10.00
C SER A 60 40.27 -9.93 11.52
N ILE A 61 40.42 -11.11 12.13
CA ILE A 61 40.54 -11.24 13.59
C ILE A 61 41.88 -10.67 14.07
N ALA A 62 42.96 -10.85 13.31
CA ALA A 62 44.26 -10.24 13.59
C ALA A 62 44.23 -8.72 13.44
N GLU A 63 43.52 -8.16 12.45
CA GLU A 63 43.33 -6.71 12.32
C GLU A 63 42.46 -6.13 13.45
N VAL A 64 41.42 -6.84 13.87
CA VAL A 64 40.59 -6.43 15.01
C VAL A 64 41.38 -6.54 16.32
N ARG A 65 42.11 -7.63 16.55
CA ARG A 65 42.96 -7.77 17.75
C ARG A 65 44.11 -6.76 17.76
N LYS A 66 44.75 -6.52 16.62
CA LYS A 66 45.81 -5.51 16.47
C LYS A 66 45.28 -4.10 16.64
N SER A 67 44.07 -3.79 16.17
CA SER A 67 43.44 -2.48 16.39
C SER A 67 42.96 -2.29 17.84
N LEU A 68 42.55 -3.36 18.53
CA LEU A 68 42.22 -3.36 19.96
C LEU A 68 43.47 -3.27 20.86
N ASP A 69 44.57 -3.95 20.49
CA ASP A 69 45.82 -3.95 21.26
C ASP A 69 46.63 -2.65 21.03
N GLU A 70 46.60 -2.10 19.81
CA GLU A 70 47.17 -0.77 19.51
C GLU A 70 46.41 0.40 20.15
N ALA A 71 45.19 0.18 20.66
CA ALA A 71 44.41 1.19 21.37
C ALA A 71 44.92 1.47 22.79
N ARG A 72 45.68 0.55 23.39
CA ARG A 72 46.13 0.67 24.79
C ARG A 72 47.41 1.49 24.97
N GLY A 73 48.12 1.84 23.89
CA GLY A 73 49.50 2.33 24.00
C GLY A 73 49.82 3.77 23.62
N LYS A 74 49.19 4.40 22.61
CA LYS A 74 49.85 5.54 21.94
C LYS A 74 48.88 6.63 21.47
N LYS A 75 48.90 7.76 22.19
CA LYS A 75 48.24 9.06 21.93
C LYS A 75 48.35 9.58 20.47
N LYS A 76 49.25 9.01 19.64
CA LYS A 76 49.42 9.33 18.22
C LYS A 76 48.39 8.67 17.29
N LYS A 77 47.87 7.46 17.60
CA LYS A 77 46.85 6.79 16.76
C LYS A 77 45.43 7.23 17.06
N LEU A 78 45.17 7.74 18.27
CA LEU A 78 43.90 8.40 18.59
C LEU A 78 43.65 9.59 17.66
N LYS A 79 44.69 10.36 17.31
CA LYS A 79 44.61 11.45 16.31
C LYS A 79 44.29 10.98 14.89
N MET A 80 44.56 9.72 14.56
CA MET A 80 44.31 9.13 13.24
C MET A 80 42.95 8.42 13.17
N LEU A 81 42.47 7.87 14.30
CA LEU A 81 41.12 7.31 14.43
C LEU A 81 40.05 8.37 14.67
N LEU A 82 40.40 9.50 15.29
CA LEU A 82 39.50 10.62 15.53
C LEU A 82 38.84 11.15 14.24
N PRO A 83 39.56 11.41 13.12
CA PRO A 83 38.91 11.84 11.88
C PRO A 83 38.01 10.75 11.26
N LEU A 84 38.35 9.47 11.41
CA LEU A 84 37.51 8.37 10.92
C LEU A 84 36.18 8.29 11.70
N LEU A 85 36.26 8.41 13.03
CA LEU A 85 35.10 8.38 13.92
C LEU A 85 34.24 9.66 13.75
N LEU A 86 34.87 10.81 13.53
CA LEU A 86 34.20 12.06 13.18
C LEU A 86 33.45 11.93 11.86
N LEU A 87 34.08 11.36 10.83
CA LEU A 87 33.47 11.17 9.52
C LEU A 87 32.28 10.20 9.60
N LEU A 88 32.41 9.12 10.39
CA LEU A 88 31.31 8.19 10.64
C LEU A 88 30.14 8.87 11.36
N LYS A 89 30.44 9.69 12.39
CA LYS A 89 29.42 10.44 13.13
C LYS A 89 28.74 11.49 12.27
N LEU A 90 29.49 12.21 11.43
CA LEU A 90 28.92 13.19 10.49
C LEU A 90 28.06 12.51 9.45
N LYS A 91 28.50 11.38 8.88
CA LYS A 91 27.70 10.62 7.91
C LYS A 91 26.41 10.11 8.53
N ALA A 92 26.46 9.58 9.76
CA ALA A 92 25.27 9.16 10.48
C ALA A 92 24.34 10.33 10.80
N ALA A 93 24.89 11.45 11.30
CA ALA A 93 24.12 12.64 11.64
C ALA A 93 23.53 13.34 10.41
N ALA A 94 24.16 13.23 9.24
CA ALA A 94 23.68 13.84 8.00
C ALA A 94 22.49 13.10 7.37
N ILE A 95 22.26 11.83 7.70
CA ILE A 95 21.15 11.05 7.12
C ILE A 95 19.79 11.63 7.54
N ILE A 96 19.65 12.04 8.80
CA ILE A 96 18.40 12.60 9.34
C ILE A 96 17.98 13.90 8.61
N PRO A 97 18.82 14.96 8.55
CA PRO A 97 18.46 16.18 7.82
C PRO A 97 18.38 15.97 6.31
N LEU A 98 19.09 15.00 5.73
CA LEU A 98 18.99 14.68 4.31
C LEU A 98 17.64 14.03 3.98
N ALA A 99 17.17 13.10 4.81
CA ALA A 99 15.85 12.50 4.68
C ALA A 99 14.74 13.55 4.83
N LEU A 100 14.83 14.40 5.86
CA LEU A 100 13.91 15.53 6.06
C LEU A 100 13.99 16.54 4.90
N GLY A 101 15.19 16.81 4.37
CA GLY A 101 15.39 17.66 3.20
C GLY A 101 14.77 17.07 1.93
N GLY A 102 14.87 15.76 1.72
CA GLY A 102 14.21 15.06 0.63
C GLY A 102 12.68 15.16 0.72
N LEU A 103 12.11 14.96 1.92
CA LEU A 103 10.68 15.17 2.17
C LEU A 103 10.27 16.62 1.95
N ALA A 104 11.09 17.59 2.38
CA ALA A 104 10.83 19.01 2.17
C ALA A 104 10.84 19.38 0.68
N LEU A 105 11.76 18.84 -0.12
CA LEU A 105 11.79 19.06 -1.57
C LEU A 105 10.58 18.45 -2.27
N LEU A 106 10.17 17.25 -1.86
CA LEU A 106 8.97 16.60 -2.39
C LEU A 106 7.71 17.43 -2.05
N ALA A 107 7.57 17.84 -0.80
CA ALA A 107 6.50 18.70 -0.34
C ALA A 107 6.52 20.06 -1.05
N PHE A 108 7.70 20.65 -1.28
CA PHE A 108 7.84 21.93 -1.97
C PHE A 108 7.32 21.86 -3.41
N LYS A 109 7.61 20.77 -4.13
CA LYS A 109 7.10 20.54 -5.47
C LYS A 109 5.57 20.40 -5.48
N ALA A 110 5.01 19.70 -4.50
CA ALA A 110 3.57 19.57 -4.30
C ALA A 110 2.91 20.90 -3.88
N LEU A 111 3.58 21.72 -3.08
CA LEU A 111 3.09 23.00 -2.57
C LEU A 111 2.83 24.00 -3.71
N ILE A 112 3.71 24.02 -4.72
CA ILE A 112 3.51 24.88 -5.89
C ILE A 112 2.21 24.50 -6.61
N VAL A 113 2.00 23.19 -6.83
CA VAL A 113 0.79 22.69 -7.49
C VAL A 113 -0.46 22.93 -6.62
N SER A 114 -0.37 22.71 -5.31
CA SER A 114 -1.49 22.91 -4.38
C SER A 114 -1.92 24.37 -4.33
N LYS A 115 -0.97 25.32 -4.40
CA LYS A 115 -1.28 26.75 -4.44
C LYS A 115 -2.12 27.13 -5.65
N ILE A 116 -1.78 26.59 -6.84
CA ILE A 116 -2.54 26.85 -8.06
C ILE A 116 -3.93 26.19 -7.98
N ALA A 117 -3.99 24.93 -7.53
CA ALA A 117 -5.24 24.22 -7.34
C ALA A 117 -6.17 24.93 -6.35
N LEU A 118 -5.65 25.48 -5.26
CA LEU A 118 -6.41 26.21 -4.25
C LEU A 118 -7.04 27.48 -4.82
N VAL A 119 -6.31 28.23 -5.66
CA VAL A 119 -6.87 29.42 -6.33
C VAL A 119 -8.01 29.04 -7.26
N LEU A 120 -7.85 27.99 -8.06
CA LEU A 120 -8.90 27.50 -8.96
C LEU A 120 -10.13 26.99 -8.18
N ALA A 121 -9.90 26.20 -7.13
CA ALA A 121 -10.95 25.69 -6.26
C ALA A 121 -11.69 26.84 -5.57
N ALA A 122 -10.97 27.87 -5.09
CA ALA A 122 -11.57 29.05 -4.49
C ALA A 122 -12.47 29.79 -5.48
N VAL A 123 -12.01 30.01 -6.73
CA VAL A 123 -12.80 30.65 -7.77
C VAL A 123 -14.06 29.83 -8.08
N VAL A 124 -13.94 28.51 -8.27
CA VAL A 124 -15.08 27.63 -8.55
C VAL A 124 -16.05 27.57 -7.36
N ALA A 125 -15.54 27.49 -6.14
CA ALA A 125 -16.35 27.48 -4.92
C ALA A 125 -17.14 28.80 -4.77
N LEU A 126 -16.49 29.95 -5.01
CA LEU A 126 -17.15 31.25 -4.98
C LEU A 126 -18.18 31.37 -6.12
N GLN A 127 -17.85 30.96 -7.34
CA GLN A 127 -18.82 30.91 -8.45
C GLN A 127 -20.02 30.02 -8.09
N LYS A 128 -19.81 28.85 -7.48
CA LYS A 128 -20.88 27.93 -7.08
C LYS A 128 -21.73 28.48 -5.93
N LEU A 129 -21.14 29.26 -5.02
CA LEU A 129 -21.86 29.93 -3.93
C LEU A 129 -22.71 31.09 -4.44
N PHE A 130 -22.19 31.89 -5.37
CA PHE A 130 -22.91 33.03 -5.96
C PHE A 130 -23.92 32.62 -7.04
N ASN A 131 -23.68 31.54 -7.80
CA ASN A 131 -24.57 31.08 -8.88
C ASN A 131 -25.67 30.10 -8.39
N LYS A 132 -26.12 30.21 -7.14
CA LYS A 132 -27.08 29.27 -6.51
C LYS A 132 -28.50 29.24 -7.10
N ASN A 133 -28.77 29.82 -8.27
CA ASN A 133 -30.12 30.14 -8.71
C ASN A 133 -30.59 29.54 -10.06
N ASN A 134 -29.87 28.58 -10.66
CA ASN A 134 -30.32 27.95 -11.92
C ASN A 134 -30.67 26.46 -11.76
N HIS A 135 -31.52 26.14 -10.77
CA HIS A 135 -32.21 24.85 -10.76
C HIS A 135 -33.34 24.94 -11.80
N SER A 136 -32.98 24.79 -13.08
CA SER A 136 -33.97 24.45 -14.10
C SER A 136 -34.35 23.01 -13.79
N SER A 137 -35.42 22.82 -13.01
CA SER A 137 -36.07 21.53 -12.86
C SER A 137 -36.35 21.02 -14.26
N TYR A 138 -35.55 20.06 -14.73
CA TYR A 138 -35.81 19.32 -15.95
C TYR A 138 -37.00 18.44 -15.64
N GLU A 139 -38.20 19.02 -15.68
CA GLU A 139 -39.42 18.26 -15.75
C GLU A 139 -39.30 17.43 -17.02
N VAL A 140 -39.05 16.13 -16.84
CA VAL A 140 -39.23 15.14 -17.88
C VAL A 140 -40.74 15.11 -18.14
N VAL A 141 -41.22 16.07 -18.92
CA VAL A 141 -42.53 15.97 -19.55
C VAL A 141 -42.39 14.78 -20.48
N ALA A 142 -43.11 13.71 -20.18
CA ALA A 142 -43.26 12.61 -21.11
C ALA A 142 -43.94 13.17 -22.37
N HIS A 143 -43.16 13.56 -23.35
CA HIS A 143 -43.69 13.86 -24.68
C HIS A 143 -44.23 12.53 -25.21
N PRO A 144 -45.55 12.39 -25.49
CA PRO A 144 -46.03 11.23 -26.22
C PRO A 144 -45.27 11.18 -27.54
N VAL A 145 -44.62 10.04 -27.78
CA VAL A 145 -43.83 9.79 -28.97
C VAL A 145 -44.80 9.76 -30.16
N HIS A 146 -44.97 10.90 -30.82
CA HIS A 146 -45.48 10.92 -32.17
C HIS A 146 -44.37 10.39 -33.07
N HIS A 147 -44.50 9.13 -33.46
CA HIS A 147 -43.69 8.54 -34.51
C HIS A 147 -44.07 9.20 -35.84
N GLU A 148 -43.31 10.23 -36.24
CA GLU A 148 -43.11 10.49 -37.66
C GLU A 148 -41.85 9.74 -38.10
N GLU A 149 -42.06 8.79 -39.01
CA GLU A 149 -41.03 8.04 -39.71
C GLU A 149 -40.09 9.00 -40.44
N HIS A 150 -38.89 9.17 -39.93
CA HIS A 150 -37.73 9.44 -40.75
C HIS A 150 -36.59 8.53 -40.34
N ASP A 151 -36.37 7.57 -41.25
CA ASP A 151 -35.27 6.64 -41.38
C ASP A 151 -33.93 7.26 -40.97
N HIS A 152 -33.15 6.54 -40.16
CA HIS A 152 -31.70 6.35 -40.28
C HIS A 152 -31.14 5.60 -39.07
N GLY A 153 -30.82 4.32 -39.30
CA GLY A 153 -29.76 3.55 -38.65
C GLY A 153 -29.79 3.41 -37.13
N HIS A 154 -29.89 2.18 -36.63
CA HIS A 154 -28.88 1.56 -35.76
C HIS A 154 -29.35 0.16 -35.31
N TYR A 155 -28.44 -0.80 -35.42
CA TYR A 155 -28.56 -2.18 -35.01
C TYR A 155 -28.90 -2.30 -33.53
N GLY A 156 -30.06 -2.85 -33.20
CA GLY A 156 -30.44 -3.20 -31.83
C GLY A 156 -31.65 -4.10 -31.85
N ARG A 157 -31.46 -5.38 -31.53
CA ARG A 157 -32.51 -6.40 -31.55
C ARG A 157 -33.60 -6.07 -30.52
N SER A 158 -34.74 -5.58 -30.96
CA SER A 158 -35.98 -5.65 -30.19
C SER A 158 -37.03 -6.37 -31.05
N PHE A 159 -37.48 -7.53 -30.58
CA PHE A 159 -38.66 -8.21 -31.10
C PHE A 159 -39.76 -8.14 -30.03
N PRO A 160 -40.60 -7.10 -30.02
CA PRO A 160 -41.83 -7.08 -29.21
C PRO A 160 -42.99 -7.84 -29.89
N SER A 161 -42.85 -8.17 -31.19
CA SER A 161 -43.94 -8.68 -32.03
C SER A 161 -43.92 -10.20 -32.28
N ALA A 162 -42.88 -10.92 -31.83
CA ALA A 162 -42.77 -12.36 -32.04
C ALA A 162 -43.72 -13.15 -31.12
N GLN A 163 -43.95 -12.65 -29.89
CA GLN A 163 -44.85 -13.31 -28.94
C GLN A 163 -46.33 -13.18 -29.37
N ASP A 164 -46.72 -12.04 -29.95
CA ASP A 164 -48.09 -11.80 -30.44
C ASP A 164 -48.44 -12.64 -31.69
N LEU A 165 -47.45 -12.96 -32.53
CA LEU A 165 -47.64 -13.82 -33.70
C LEU A 165 -47.89 -15.29 -33.31
N ALA A 166 -47.23 -15.77 -32.25
CA ALA A 166 -47.42 -17.15 -31.76
C ALA A 166 -48.82 -17.35 -31.14
N TYR A 167 -49.38 -16.32 -30.50
CA TYR A 167 -50.65 -16.43 -29.78
C TYR A 167 -51.89 -16.36 -30.69
N ARG A 168 -51.74 -15.90 -31.93
CA ARG A 168 -52.86 -15.73 -32.88
C ARG A 168 -53.32 -17.03 -33.56
N GLY A 169 -52.48 -18.07 -33.58
CA GLY A 169 -52.81 -19.36 -34.16
C GLY A 169 -53.59 -20.32 -33.24
N GLN A 170 -53.79 -19.94 -31.98
CA GLN A 170 -54.41 -20.80 -30.97
C GLN A 170 -55.68 -20.17 -30.38
N LYS A 171 -56.63 -19.83 -31.25
CA LYS A 171 -58.03 -19.63 -30.87
C LYS A 171 -58.90 -20.63 -31.63
N PRO A 172 -59.58 -21.58 -30.95
CA PRO A 172 -60.66 -22.35 -31.57
C PRO A 172 -61.86 -21.42 -31.81
N GLU A 173 -62.56 -21.61 -32.93
CA GLU A 173 -63.86 -20.95 -33.21
C GLU A 173 -64.92 -21.28 -32.17
#